data_AF-A8PFN8-F1
#
_entry.id   AF-A8PFN8-F1
#
_cell.length_a   1.000
_cell.length_b   1.000
_cell.length_c   1.000
_cell.angle_alpha   90.00
_cell.angle_beta   90.00
_cell.angle_gamma   90.00
#
_symmetry.space_group_name_H-M   'P 1'
#
loop_
_entity.id
_entity.type
_entity.pdbx_description
1 polymer ?
#
loop_
_entity_poly.entity_id
_entity_poly.type
_entity_poly.pdbx_seq_one_letter_code
_entity_poly.pdbx_strand_id
1 'polypeptide(L)'
;MSKSRSLYVRYQAECEQAFPATIEFKDQPDMFALPVENLRIPGGPTIPPPLYFAGFAVSGTWLVQWSRRQGLAMDGITRCATPRWREKGSIEPFITPRLFDWPTGDFVIYFTTGNGDPRELKVFHENRDAILDRYLSLMKFPLRERKIIKTKLFKWYRLLSTELPERPKRLPNRMCLQFTYLSLRDYDSEAEADTEAPKERQTPGPVA
;
A
#
# COMPACT_ATOMS: atom_id res chain seq x y z
N MET A 1 3.00 -20.14 20.91
CA MET A 1 3.41 -19.83 19.52
C MET A 1 2.49 -20.59 18.56
N SER A 2 1.99 -19.95 17.50
CA SER A 2 1.17 -20.65 16.48
C SER A 2 1.99 -21.73 15.78
N LYS A 3 1.43 -22.94 15.58
CA LYS A 3 2.09 -24.08 14.90
C LYS A 3 2.60 -23.70 13.50
N SER A 4 1.92 -22.82 12.78
CA SER A 4 2.36 -22.38 11.45
C SER A 4 3.65 -21.56 11.53
N ARG A 5 3.86 -20.82 12.62
CA ARG A 5 5.04 -19.96 12.80
C ARG A 5 6.32 -20.77 12.95
N SER A 6 6.28 -21.85 13.73
CA SER A 6 7.45 -22.72 13.91
C SER A 6 7.81 -23.46 12.61
N LEU A 7 6.83 -23.71 11.73
CA LEU A 7 7.08 -24.29 10.41
C LEU A 7 7.81 -23.32 9.47
N TYR A 8 7.39 -22.05 9.41
CA TYR A 8 8.07 -21.05 8.57
C TYR A 8 9.51 -20.80 8.98
N VAL A 9 9.81 -20.83 10.29
CA VAL A 9 11.19 -20.71 10.78
C VAL A 9 12.02 -21.94 10.42
N ARG A 10 11.45 -23.15 10.55
CA ARG A 10 12.17 -24.40 10.28
C ARG A 10 12.44 -24.63 8.78
N TYR A 11 11.50 -24.27 7.92
CA TYR A 11 11.55 -24.50 6.47
C TYR A 11 11.64 -23.18 5.69
N GLN A 12 12.44 -22.23 6.19
CA GLN A 12 12.47 -20.86 5.66
C GLN A 12 12.85 -20.82 4.19
N ALA A 13 13.89 -21.53 3.77
CA ALA A 13 14.37 -21.52 2.39
C ALA A 13 13.31 -22.07 1.41
N GLU A 14 12.66 -23.17 1.78
CA GLU A 14 11.59 -23.79 1.00
C GLU A 14 10.37 -22.89 0.93
N CYS A 15 10.00 -22.24 2.04
CA CYS A 15 8.93 -21.25 2.07
C CYS A 15 9.28 -20.01 1.24
N GLU A 16 10.54 -19.58 1.25
CA GLU A 16 11.00 -18.45 0.47
C GLU A 16 10.96 -18.72 -1.04
N GLN A 17 11.24 -19.95 -1.44
CA GLN A 17 11.15 -20.42 -2.82
C GLN A 17 9.70 -20.64 -3.27
N ALA A 18 8.86 -21.23 -2.42
CA ALA A 18 7.49 -21.60 -2.78
C ALA A 18 6.51 -20.42 -2.75
N PHE A 19 6.70 -19.48 -1.81
CA PHE A 19 5.80 -18.35 -1.64
C PHE A 19 6.49 -17.08 -2.15
N PRO A 20 6.08 -16.46 -3.25
CA PRO A 20 6.74 -15.26 -3.76
C PRO A 20 6.65 -14.11 -2.76
N ALA A 21 7.69 -13.27 -2.66
CA ALA A 21 7.68 -12.12 -1.77
C ALA A 21 6.58 -11.09 -2.13
N THR A 22 6.23 -11.00 -3.42
CA THR A 22 5.15 -10.16 -3.93
C THR A 22 4.41 -10.87 -5.07
N ILE A 23 3.12 -10.57 -5.23
CA ILE A 23 2.29 -11.05 -6.35
C ILE A 23 1.65 -9.84 -7.03
N GLU A 24 1.71 -9.76 -8.36
CA GLU A 24 1.02 -8.70 -9.09
C GLU A 24 -0.49 -8.97 -9.11
N PHE A 25 -1.32 -7.92 -9.06
CA PHE A 25 -2.77 -8.11 -9.11
C PHE A 25 -3.26 -8.74 -10.42
N LYS A 26 -2.53 -8.56 -11.53
CA LYS A 26 -2.87 -9.19 -12.83
C LYS A 26 -2.66 -10.71 -12.82
N ASP A 27 -1.87 -11.22 -11.88
CA ASP A 27 -1.56 -12.64 -11.75
C ASP A 27 -2.55 -13.34 -10.79
N GLN A 28 -3.51 -12.59 -10.24
CA GLN A 28 -4.53 -13.10 -9.34
C GLN A 28 -5.61 -13.85 -10.14
N PRO A 29 -5.84 -15.16 -9.89
CA PRO A 29 -6.75 -15.98 -10.69
C PRO A 29 -8.22 -15.62 -10.49
N ASP A 30 -8.60 -15.30 -9.25
CA ASP A 30 -9.95 -14.85 -8.92
C ASP A 30 -9.92 -13.91 -7.70
N MET A 31 -11.05 -13.28 -7.42
CA MET A 31 -11.21 -12.27 -6.37
C MET A 31 -10.84 -12.73 -4.95
N PHE A 32 -10.91 -14.02 -4.66
CA PHE A 32 -10.72 -14.61 -3.34
C PHE A 32 -9.49 -15.52 -3.24
N ALA A 33 -8.87 -15.87 -4.36
CA ALA A 33 -7.72 -16.75 -4.41
C ALA A 33 -6.47 -16.01 -4.93
N LEU A 34 -5.36 -16.22 -4.24
CA LEU A 34 -4.03 -15.86 -4.72
C LEU A 34 -3.39 -17.07 -5.41
N PRO A 35 -2.46 -16.88 -6.37
CA PRO A 35 -1.77 -17.94 -7.08
C PRO A 35 -0.69 -18.60 -6.20
N VAL A 36 -1.07 -19.05 -5.00
CA VAL A 36 -0.18 -19.70 -4.02
C VAL A 36 -0.89 -20.91 -3.43
N GLU A 37 -0.19 -22.04 -3.44
CA GLU A 37 -0.70 -23.32 -2.95
C GLU A 37 0.02 -23.76 -1.69
N ASN A 38 -0.57 -24.70 -0.95
CA ASN A 38 0.09 -25.30 0.20
C ASN A 38 1.42 -25.97 -0.21
N LEU A 39 2.51 -25.63 0.48
CA LEU A 39 3.81 -26.27 0.28
C LEU A 39 3.83 -27.63 0.98
N ARG A 40 4.10 -28.70 0.23
CA ARG A 40 4.23 -30.07 0.76
C ARG A 40 5.70 -30.44 0.92
N ILE A 41 6.17 -30.57 2.16
CA ILE A 41 7.53 -31.05 2.44
C ILE A 41 7.59 -32.58 2.28
N PRO A 42 8.51 -33.14 1.48
CA PRO A 42 8.66 -34.60 1.34
C PRO A 42 8.91 -35.28 2.71
N GLY A 43 8.06 -36.24 3.08
CA GLY A 43 8.13 -36.91 4.39
C GLY A 43 7.85 -35.99 5.59
N GLY A 44 7.37 -34.77 5.34
CA GLY A 44 7.21 -33.71 6.34
C GLY A 44 5.79 -33.12 6.36
N PRO A 45 5.62 -31.96 7.03
CA PRO A 45 4.33 -31.31 7.14
C PRO A 45 3.93 -30.59 5.85
N THR A 46 2.61 -30.35 5.71
CA THR A 46 2.07 -29.40 4.74
C THR A 46 2.02 -28.01 5.36
N ILE A 47 2.62 -27.02 4.70
CA ILE A 47 2.71 -25.63 5.16
C ILE A 47 1.70 -24.79 4.35
N PRO A 48 0.71 -24.14 4.98
CA PRO A 48 -0.23 -23.29 4.27
C PRO A 48 0.45 -22.03 3.71
N PRO A 49 -0.15 -21.31 2.74
CA PRO A 49 0.33 -20.01 2.33
C PRO A 49 0.39 -19.01 3.49
N PRO A 50 1.36 -18.09 3.48
CA PRO A 50 1.43 -17.00 4.43
C PRO A 50 0.35 -15.96 4.15
N LEU A 51 0.22 -15.01 5.08
CA LEU A 51 -0.66 -13.86 4.89
C LEU A 51 -0.07 -12.93 3.82
N TYR A 52 -0.91 -12.43 2.92
CA TYR A 52 -0.55 -11.41 1.94
C TYR A 52 -1.37 -10.14 2.18
N PHE A 53 -0.70 -8.99 2.06
CA PHE A 53 -1.31 -7.66 2.17
C PHE A 53 -1.43 -7.00 0.80
N ALA A 54 -2.64 -6.60 0.41
CA ALA A 54 -2.85 -5.78 -0.78
C ALA A 54 -2.53 -4.32 -0.46
N GLY A 55 -1.40 -3.83 -0.95
CA GLY A 55 -0.84 -2.58 -0.47
C GLY A 55 0.40 -2.14 -1.23
N PHE A 56 1.16 -1.24 -0.63
CA PHE A 56 2.48 -0.85 -1.09
C PHE A 56 3.40 -0.59 0.10
N ALA A 57 4.69 -0.92 -0.05
CA ALA A 57 5.67 -0.66 0.99
C ALA A 57 6.21 0.77 0.93
N VAL A 58 6.49 1.35 2.09
CA VAL A 58 7.14 2.64 2.27
C VAL A 58 8.33 2.47 3.20
N SER A 59 9.45 3.14 2.90
CA SER A 59 10.60 3.06 3.79
C SER A 59 10.32 3.83 5.08
N GLY A 60 10.91 3.39 6.20
CA GLY A 60 10.77 4.10 7.47
C GLY A 60 11.24 5.55 7.38
N THR A 61 12.30 5.82 6.59
CA THR A 61 12.78 7.17 6.32
C THR A 61 11.75 8.01 5.56
N TRP A 62 11.11 7.46 4.52
CA TRP A 62 10.05 8.18 3.81
C TRP A 62 8.90 8.54 4.74
N LEU A 63 8.46 7.59 5.57
CA LEU A 63 7.32 7.79 6.47
C LEU A 63 7.62 8.85 7.53
N VAL A 64 8.80 8.83 8.15
CA VAL A 64 9.23 9.86 9.11
C VAL A 64 9.24 11.25 8.47
N GLN A 65 9.75 11.37 7.23
CA GLN A 65 9.79 12.67 6.55
C GLN A 65 8.39 13.14 6.15
N TRP A 66 7.54 12.24 5.65
CA TRP A 66 6.14 12.55 5.38
C TRP A 66 5.42 13.06 6.63
N SER A 67 5.57 12.36 7.76
CA SER A 67 5.00 12.75 9.05
C SER A 67 5.46 14.12 9.52
N ARG A 68 6.75 14.42 9.40
CA ARG A 68 7.31 15.75 9.71
C ARG A 68 6.69 16.85 8.85
N ARG A 69 6.58 16.64 7.54
CA ARG A 69 5.96 17.61 6.61
C ARG A 69 4.49 17.87 6.93
N GLN A 70 3.78 16.86 7.42
CA GLN A 70 2.36 16.99 7.73
C GLN A 70 2.09 17.43 9.18
N GLY A 71 3.11 17.50 10.05
CA GLY A 71 2.93 17.74 11.48
C GLY A 71 2.14 16.63 12.18
N LEU A 72 2.27 15.38 11.71
CA LEU A 72 1.52 14.22 12.20
C LEU A 72 2.47 13.13 12.76
N ALA A 73 1.92 12.24 13.58
CA ALA A 73 2.59 10.99 13.95
C ALA A 73 2.72 10.04 12.73
N MET A 74 3.56 9.00 12.85
CA MET A 74 3.79 8.02 11.76
C MET A 74 2.51 7.29 11.35
N ASP A 75 1.67 6.90 12.29
CA ASP A 75 0.36 6.30 12.04
C ASP A 75 -0.65 7.27 11.40
N GLY A 76 -0.36 8.58 11.39
CA GLY A 76 -1.18 9.61 10.76
C GLY A 76 -1.39 9.38 9.26
N ILE A 77 -0.47 8.68 8.59
CA ILE A 77 -0.55 8.33 7.15
C ILE A 77 -1.78 7.47 6.82
N THR A 78 -2.27 6.68 7.79
CA THR A 78 -3.49 5.89 7.63
C THR A 78 -4.62 6.39 8.53
N ARG A 79 -4.31 6.81 9.77
CA ARG A 79 -5.32 7.25 10.75
C ARG A 79 -6.12 8.47 10.31
N CYS A 80 -5.51 9.37 9.53
CA CYS A 80 -6.20 10.56 9.01
C CYS A 80 -6.99 10.30 7.72
N ALA A 81 -6.87 9.14 7.09
CA ALA A 81 -7.53 8.87 5.81
C ALA A 81 -9.07 8.86 5.96
N THR A 82 -9.62 8.16 6.95
CA THR A 82 -11.07 8.06 7.17
C THR A 82 -11.69 9.40 7.58
N PRO A 83 -11.11 10.18 8.52
CA PRO A 83 -11.59 11.54 8.78
C PRO A 83 -11.61 12.44 7.53
N ARG A 84 -10.51 12.50 6.78
CA ARG A 84 -10.42 13.31 5.54
C ARG A 84 -11.41 12.85 4.47
N TRP A 85 -11.65 11.54 4.39
CA TRP A 85 -12.66 10.98 3.49
C TRP A 85 -14.09 11.42 3.87
N ARG A 86 -14.42 11.40 5.17
CA ARG A 86 -15.70 11.88 5.69
C ARG A 86 -15.88 13.39 5.46
N GLU A 87 -14.83 14.19 5.65
CA GLU A 87 -14.81 15.63 5.35
C GLU A 87 -15.10 15.92 3.86
N LYS A 88 -14.74 15.00 2.96
CA LYS A 88 -15.07 15.07 1.52
C LYS A 88 -16.45 14.52 1.17
N GLY A 89 -17.28 14.19 2.16
CA GLY A 89 -18.65 13.70 1.96
C GLY A 89 -18.77 12.18 1.78
N SER A 90 -17.78 11.40 2.23
CA SER A 90 -17.83 9.93 2.21
C SER A 90 -18.03 9.33 0.81
N ILE A 91 -17.35 9.89 -0.19
CA ILE A 91 -17.45 9.44 -1.58
C ILE A 91 -16.95 7.99 -1.69
N GLU A 92 -17.81 7.06 -2.09
CA GLU A 92 -17.47 5.64 -2.33
C GLU A 92 -16.90 5.42 -3.74
N PRO A 93 -16.08 4.38 -3.99
CA PRO A 93 -15.61 3.33 -3.08
C PRO A 93 -14.44 3.75 -2.15
N PHE A 94 -14.46 3.37 -0.88
CA PHE A 94 -13.36 3.60 0.05
C PHE A 94 -13.14 2.42 1.01
N ILE A 95 -11.87 2.06 1.21
CA ILE A 95 -11.44 1.11 2.24
C ILE A 95 -10.44 1.81 3.14
N THR A 96 -10.65 1.69 4.44
CA THR A 96 -9.76 2.32 5.43
C THR A 96 -8.38 1.66 5.36
N PRO A 97 -7.32 2.40 4.99
CA PRO A 97 -5.98 1.86 4.92
C PRO A 97 -5.47 1.55 6.33
N ARG A 98 -4.56 0.57 6.40
CA ARG A 98 -3.91 0.13 7.62
C ARG A 98 -2.40 0.18 7.43
N LEU A 99 -1.68 0.43 8.51
CA LEU A 99 -0.23 0.45 8.53
C LEU A 99 0.27 -0.80 9.24
N PHE A 100 1.20 -1.52 8.63
CA PHE A 100 1.88 -2.66 9.24
C PHE A 100 3.38 -2.42 9.32
N ASP A 101 3.94 -2.64 10.49
CA ASP A 101 5.38 -2.55 10.75
C ASP A 101 6.07 -3.77 10.15
N TRP A 102 6.79 -3.57 9.05
CA TRP A 102 7.50 -4.65 8.40
C TRP A 102 8.72 -5.04 9.24
N PRO A 103 9.06 -6.35 9.36
CA PRO A 103 10.18 -6.81 10.18
C PRO A 103 11.53 -6.15 9.88
N THR A 104 11.70 -5.54 8.70
CA THR A 104 12.90 -4.84 8.26
C THR A 104 13.05 -3.42 8.82
N GLY A 105 12.05 -2.91 9.56
CA GLY A 105 11.96 -1.50 9.98
C GLY A 105 11.36 -0.58 8.92
N ASP A 106 10.88 -1.14 7.81
CA ASP A 106 10.03 -0.46 6.83
C ASP A 106 8.55 -0.70 7.15
N PHE A 107 7.64 -0.15 6.35
CA PHE A 107 6.20 -0.27 6.61
C PHE A 107 5.46 -0.69 5.34
N VAL A 108 4.31 -1.34 5.52
CA VAL A 108 3.36 -1.58 4.43
C VAL A 108 2.06 -0.86 4.74
N ILE A 109 1.63 0.00 3.80
CA ILE A 109 0.29 0.57 3.80
C ILE A 109 -0.58 -0.37 2.97
N TYR A 110 -1.59 -0.97 3.60
CA TYR A 110 -2.44 -1.98 2.98
C TYR A 110 -3.93 -1.70 3.19
N PHE A 111 -4.75 -2.22 2.30
CA PHE A 111 -6.20 -2.02 2.31
C PHE A 111 -6.94 -3.28 2.75
N THR A 112 -6.46 -4.45 2.35
CA THR A 112 -7.06 -5.73 2.72
C THR A 112 -6.00 -6.84 2.74
N THR A 113 -6.39 -8.03 3.19
CA THR A 113 -5.52 -9.22 3.28
C THR A 113 -6.11 -10.37 2.46
N GLY A 114 -5.27 -11.30 2.00
CA GLY A 114 -5.71 -12.42 1.14
C GLY A 114 -6.73 -13.37 1.79
N ASN A 115 -6.93 -13.25 3.11
CA ASN A 115 -7.93 -13.98 3.89
C ASN A 115 -8.87 -13.03 4.65
N GLY A 116 -9.01 -11.79 4.17
CA GLY A 116 -9.86 -10.76 4.76
C GLY A 116 -11.34 -11.08 4.64
N ASP A 117 -12.18 -10.17 5.13
CA ASP A 117 -13.63 -10.30 4.99
C ASP A 117 -14.02 -10.40 3.50
N PRO A 118 -14.82 -11.40 3.08
CA PRO A 118 -15.19 -11.57 1.68
C PRO A 118 -15.91 -10.37 1.06
N ARG A 119 -16.65 -9.58 1.85
CA ARG A 119 -17.29 -8.36 1.33
C ARG A 119 -16.28 -7.26 1.08
N GLU A 120 -15.34 -7.05 2.01
CA GLU A 120 -14.21 -6.12 1.83
C GLU A 120 -13.34 -6.51 0.63
N LEU A 121 -13.00 -7.81 0.48
CA LEU A 121 -12.26 -8.33 -0.67
C LEU A 121 -12.97 -8.07 -1.99
N LYS A 122 -14.30 -8.25 -2.02
CA LYS A 122 -15.11 -7.96 -3.20
C LYS A 122 -15.06 -6.48 -3.58
N VAL A 123 -15.33 -5.60 -2.63
CA VAL A 123 -15.27 -4.14 -2.85
C VAL A 123 -13.87 -3.74 -3.31
N PHE A 124 -12.83 -4.26 -2.66
CA PHE A 124 -11.45 -3.98 -3.04
C PHE A 124 -11.15 -4.41 -4.47
N HIS A 125 -11.49 -5.63 -4.85
CA HIS A 125 -11.19 -6.16 -6.17
C HIS A 125 -11.91 -5.40 -7.29
N GLU A 126 -13.20 -5.09 -7.10
CA GLU A 126 -14.00 -4.35 -8.09
C GLU A 126 -13.58 -2.88 -8.22
N ASN A 127 -12.97 -2.30 -7.18
CA ASN A 127 -12.72 -0.86 -7.09
C ASN A 127 -11.27 -0.49 -6.77
N ARG A 128 -10.35 -1.43 -6.97
CA ARG A 128 -8.96 -1.37 -6.49
C ARG A 128 -8.29 -0.04 -6.79
N ASP A 129 -8.30 0.35 -8.06
CA ASP A 129 -7.56 1.52 -8.53
C ASP A 129 -8.21 2.83 -8.06
N ALA A 130 -9.55 2.86 -7.96
CA ALA A 130 -10.29 4.00 -7.44
C ALA A 130 -10.07 4.21 -5.93
N ILE A 131 -10.03 3.12 -5.15
CA ILE A 131 -9.71 3.15 -3.72
C ILE A 131 -8.29 3.68 -3.50
N LEU A 132 -7.31 3.16 -4.26
CA LEU A 132 -5.93 3.63 -4.18
C LEU A 132 -5.82 5.11 -4.55
N ASP A 133 -6.40 5.53 -5.67
CA ASP A 133 -6.33 6.92 -6.13
C ASP A 133 -6.94 7.88 -5.11
N ARG A 134 -8.08 7.50 -4.52
CA ARG A 134 -8.74 8.29 -3.48
C ARG A 134 -7.85 8.42 -2.25
N TYR A 135 -7.29 7.32 -1.76
CA TYR A 135 -6.38 7.35 -0.63
C TYR A 135 -5.16 8.25 -0.89
N LEU A 136 -4.49 8.07 -2.04
CA LEU A 136 -3.32 8.85 -2.40
C LEU A 136 -3.63 10.35 -2.51
N SER A 137 -4.81 10.70 -3.02
CA SER A 137 -5.28 12.08 -3.08
C SER A 137 -5.58 12.66 -1.69
N LEU A 138 -6.29 11.92 -0.83
CA LEU A 138 -6.61 12.36 0.54
C LEU A 138 -5.35 12.60 1.37
N MET A 139 -4.32 11.80 1.15
CA MET A 139 -3.04 11.89 1.86
C MET A 139 -2.03 12.80 1.17
N LYS A 140 -2.44 13.50 0.10
CA LYS A 140 -1.63 14.49 -0.64
C LYS A 140 -0.28 13.94 -1.09
N PHE A 141 -0.26 12.71 -1.60
CA PHE A 141 0.94 12.15 -2.22
C PHE A 141 1.29 12.96 -3.49
N PRO A 142 2.56 13.37 -3.67
CA PRO A 142 3.04 14.01 -4.91
C PRO A 142 2.75 13.16 -6.15
N LEU A 143 2.53 13.81 -7.29
CA LEU A 143 2.19 13.12 -8.55
C LEU A 143 3.23 12.04 -8.92
N ARG A 144 4.52 12.34 -8.72
CA ARG A 144 5.62 11.40 -8.96
C ARG A 144 5.53 10.16 -8.06
N GLU A 145 5.26 10.34 -6.77
CA GLU A 145 5.12 9.23 -5.82
C GLU A 145 3.89 8.39 -6.15
N ARG A 146 2.76 9.04 -6.47
CA ARG A 146 1.53 8.37 -6.92
C ARG A 146 1.80 7.48 -8.13
N LYS A 147 2.52 8.00 -9.13
CA LYS A 147 2.88 7.22 -10.33
C LYS A 147 3.70 5.99 -9.98
N ILE A 148 4.71 6.12 -9.12
CA ILE A 148 5.54 4.99 -8.67
C ILE A 148 4.70 3.96 -7.93
N ILE A 149 3.83 4.40 -7.01
CA ILE A 149 2.96 3.51 -6.24
C ILE A 149 2.07 2.71 -7.19
N LYS A 150 1.31 3.40 -8.04
CA LYS A 150 0.34 2.78 -8.95
C LYS A 150 0.97 1.83 -9.97
N THR A 151 2.18 2.13 -10.44
CA THR A 151 2.80 1.37 -11.55
C THR A 151 3.81 0.32 -11.10
N LYS A 152 4.38 0.44 -9.91
CA LYS A 152 5.50 -0.41 -9.47
C LYS A 152 5.35 -1.03 -8.10
N LEU A 153 4.66 -0.37 -7.16
CA LEU A 153 4.66 -0.81 -5.76
C LEU A 153 3.31 -1.37 -5.32
N PHE A 154 2.21 -1.07 -5.99
CA PHE A 154 0.91 -1.54 -5.52
C PHE A 154 0.66 -3.01 -5.93
N LYS A 155 0.80 -3.91 -4.96
CA LYS A 155 0.84 -5.38 -5.14
C LYS A 155 0.33 -6.10 -3.90
N TRP A 156 0.29 -7.42 -3.96
CA TRP A 156 0.21 -8.27 -2.77
C TRP A 156 1.62 -8.46 -2.18
N TYR A 157 1.78 -8.21 -0.88
CA TYR A 157 3.05 -8.35 -0.14
C TYR A 157 2.98 -9.48 0.88
N ARG A 158 3.92 -10.42 0.81
CA ARG A 158 3.99 -11.60 1.67
C ARG A 158 4.48 -11.26 3.07
N LEU A 159 3.68 -11.54 4.10
CA LEU A 159 4.12 -11.50 5.48
C LEU A 159 4.54 -12.89 5.98
N LEU A 160 5.85 -13.12 6.05
CA LEU A 160 6.42 -14.25 6.78
C LEU A 160 6.84 -13.80 8.17
N SER A 161 6.16 -14.29 9.21
CA SER A 161 6.55 -14.01 10.60
C SER A 161 7.67 -14.94 11.04
N THR A 162 8.90 -14.64 10.63
CA THR A 162 10.12 -15.32 11.06
C THR A 162 10.80 -14.44 12.12
N GLU A 163 10.59 -14.71 13.41
CA GLU A 163 11.26 -14.01 14.54
C GLU A 163 12.76 -14.34 14.64
N LEU A 164 13.49 -14.38 13.53
CA LEU A 164 14.93 -14.53 13.60
C LEU A 164 15.52 -13.19 14.05
N PRO A 165 16.32 -13.16 15.14
CA PRO A 165 16.87 -11.94 15.74
C PRO A 165 17.96 -11.27 14.88
N GLU A 166 18.38 -11.90 13.80
CA GLU A 166 19.23 -11.27 12.80
C GLU A 166 18.37 -10.32 11.97
N ARG A 167 18.48 -9.02 12.28
CA ARG A 167 17.74 -7.93 11.62
C ARG A 167 17.60 -8.22 10.12
N PRO A 168 16.39 -8.47 9.60
CA PRO A 168 16.25 -8.75 8.20
C PRO A 168 16.73 -7.53 7.41
N LYS A 169 17.45 -7.81 6.32
CA LYS A 169 17.94 -6.79 5.39
C LYS A 169 16.76 -5.88 5.02
N ARG A 170 16.95 -4.56 5.10
CA ARG A 170 15.96 -3.55 4.64
C ARG A 170 15.32 -4.01 3.34
N LEU A 171 14.02 -3.75 3.16
CA LEU A 171 13.38 -4.05 1.89
C LEU A 171 14.23 -3.44 0.77
N PRO A 172 14.54 -4.19 -0.30
CA PRO A 172 15.34 -3.66 -1.39
C PRO A 172 14.77 -2.31 -1.86
N ASN A 173 15.62 -1.33 -2.18
CA ASN A 173 15.17 0.04 -2.49
C ASN A 173 14.08 0.12 -3.57
N ARG A 174 14.03 -0.87 -4.47
CA ARG A 174 13.02 -0.99 -5.54
C ARG A 174 11.63 -1.46 -5.07
N MET A 175 11.53 -2.01 -3.86
CA MET A 175 10.32 -2.60 -3.31
C MET A 175 9.55 -1.66 -2.38
N CYS A 176 10.11 -0.49 -2.07
CA CYS A 176 9.51 0.46 -1.15
C CYS A 176 9.61 1.88 -1.73
N LEU A 177 8.64 2.71 -1.38
CA LEU A 177 8.70 4.13 -1.67
C LEU A 177 9.81 4.74 -0.81
N GLN A 178 10.77 5.39 -1.48
CA GLN A 178 11.94 5.99 -0.85
C GLN A 178 11.80 7.51 -0.81
N PHE A 179 12.35 8.12 0.24
CA PHE A 179 12.56 9.55 0.24
C PHE A 179 13.64 9.90 -0.78
N THR A 180 13.33 10.77 -1.73
CA THR A 180 14.31 11.33 -2.66
C THR A 180 14.41 12.83 -2.41
N TYR A 181 15.60 13.33 -2.10
CA TYR A 181 15.84 14.74 -1.77
C TYR A 181 15.41 15.72 -2.88
N LEU A 182 15.27 15.23 -4.11
CA LEU A 182 14.74 16.02 -5.24
C LEU A 182 13.27 16.43 -5.04
N SER A 183 12.49 15.72 -4.22
CA SER A 183 11.07 16.07 -4.04
C SER A 183 10.83 17.37 -3.26
N LEU A 184 11.84 17.91 -2.56
CA LEU A 184 11.70 19.18 -1.86
C LEU A 184 11.61 20.39 -2.80
N ARG A 185 12.26 20.35 -3.98
CA ARG A 185 12.21 21.46 -4.95
C ARG A 185 10.96 21.44 -5.83
N ASP A 186 10.42 20.25 -6.10
CA ASP A 186 9.21 20.09 -6.93
C ASP A 186 7.93 20.46 -6.15
N TYR A 187 7.96 20.38 -4.81
CA TYR A 187 6.81 20.70 -3.95
C TYR A 187 6.42 22.19 -3.98
N ASP A 188 7.41 23.08 -4.08
CA ASP A 188 7.15 24.52 -4.13
C ASP A 188 6.60 24.94 -5.50
N SER A 189 6.91 24.20 -6.58
CA SER A 189 6.42 24.50 -7.93
C SER A 189 5.01 23.98 -8.24
N GLU A 190 4.57 22.87 -7.63
CA GLU A 190 3.23 22.31 -7.90
C GLU A 190 2.13 23.01 -7.07
N ALA A 191 2.46 23.60 -5.92
CA ALA A 191 1.49 24.35 -5.10
C ALA A 191 1.02 25.66 -5.75
N GLU A 192 1.80 26.24 -6.67
CA GLU A 192 1.43 27.47 -7.39
C GLU A 192 0.54 27.21 -8.62
N ALA A 193 0.50 25.99 -9.15
CA ALA A 193 -0.24 25.67 -10.37
C ALA A 193 -1.75 25.45 -10.18
N ASP A 194 -2.22 25.21 -8.94
CA ASP A 194 -3.64 24.97 -8.62
C ASP A 194 -4.43 26.26 -8.31
N THR A 195 -3.83 27.44 -8.55
CA THR A 195 -4.46 28.75 -8.31
C THR A 195 -4.78 29.52 -9.60
N GLU A 196 -5.25 28.85 -10.66
CA GLU A 196 -5.86 29.57 -11.78
C GLU A 196 -7.34 29.88 -11.48
N ALA A 197 -7.61 31.16 -11.25
CA ALA A 197 -8.93 31.73 -10.96
C ALA A 197 -9.99 31.42 -12.05
N PRO A 198 -11.28 31.42 -11.72
CA PRO A 198 -12.34 31.18 -12.70
C PRO A 198 -12.37 32.33 -13.72
N LYS A 199 -12.21 32.01 -15.01
CA LYS A 199 -12.46 32.95 -16.10
C LYS A 199 -13.96 33.28 -16.14
N GLU A 200 -14.30 34.52 -15.78
CA GLU A 200 -15.61 35.12 -16.01
C GLU A 200 -15.99 35.00 -17.49
N ARG A 201 -17.12 34.34 -17.77
CA ARG A 201 -17.76 34.35 -19.07
C ARG A 201 -18.41 35.71 -19.26
N GLN A 202 -17.86 36.52 -20.17
CA GLN A 202 -18.56 37.69 -20.71
C GLN A 202 -19.75 37.22 -21.55
N THR A 203 -20.94 37.67 -21.19
CA THR A 203 -22.17 37.56 -21.99
C THR A 203 -22.14 38.59 -23.12
N PRO A 204 -22.51 38.23 -24.37
CA PRO A 204 -22.69 39.20 -25.43
C PRO A 204 -24.02 39.95 -25.24
N GLY A 205 -23.96 41.27 -25.31
CA GLY A 205 -25.12 42.18 -25.23
C GLY A 205 -26.07 42.06 -26.43
N PRO A 206 -27.29 42.64 -26.31
CA PRO A 206 -28.33 42.48 -27.31
C PRO A 206 -28.03 43.33 -28.55
N VAL A 207 -28.25 42.73 -29.71
CA VAL A 207 -28.23 43.44 -31.01
C VAL A 207 -29.57 44.16 -31.16
N ALA A 208 -29.48 45.47 -31.43
CA ALA A 208 -30.61 46.35 -31.75
C ALA A 208 -31.13 46.12 -33.17
#